data_AF-A0AAI8VMP2-F1
#
_entry.id   AF-A0AAI8VMP2-F1
#
_cell.length_a   1.000
_cell.length_b   1.000
_cell.length_c   1.000
_cell.angle_alpha   90.00
_cell.angle_beta   90.00
_cell.angle_gamma   90.00
#
_symmetry.space_group_name_H-M   'P 1'
#
loop_
_entity.id
_entity.type
_entity.pdbx_description
1 polymer ?
#
loop_
_entity_poly.entity_id
_entity_poly.type
_entity_poly.pdbx_seq_one_letter_code
_entity_poly.pdbx_strand_id
1 'polypeptide(L)'
;MRRPSSLTALIAGVILSILLISFWAKRQAWFPATAYLHEPSAAHSYKAPSTSLGATDSAVSPDPDLTRDIYNSTLGFEKIFVVSLPSRTDRRDSIILAAALSNIEFEFIDGVDGSLIPDTVIPSGPKQGRLPDAPLGCWRAHMNAIQETVRRNLGSVLILEDDVDWDVRIRDQLRDFALSSRALTQPLASTPKSYADKTFPRPSDNSPVAVPDIHLNDLPATIAPQKSPYGDNWDLFWLGHCGMHFPFTESKAIPKGRVVYTEETVPQTQHLWTLSDPNDIKEQYPNHTRVVHHAQDGICSGGYAVTQKSARNVLYELGLKDMNAAYDILLRWFCENGGEPSRGHHHCLTVQPPLFGIHLPAQPKSHNSDISDHGEGFQEKKTENVRYSVKMNIQALLKGGTDLVDQFPDVD
;
A
#
# COMPACT_ATOMS: atom_id res chain seq x y z
N MET A 1 27.79 -52.08 -0.78
CA MET A 1 27.31 -50.84 -0.12
C MET A 1 26.08 -50.34 -0.87
N ARG A 2 24.90 -50.42 -0.24
CA ARG A 2 23.61 -50.03 -0.84
C ARG A 2 23.37 -48.53 -0.65
N ARG A 3 22.99 -47.83 -1.72
CA ARG A 3 22.46 -46.45 -1.67
C ARG A 3 21.09 -46.47 -0.97
N PRO A 4 20.76 -45.51 -0.09
CA PRO A 4 19.43 -45.44 0.49
C PRO A 4 18.41 -44.99 -0.57
N SER A 5 17.21 -45.55 -0.48
CA SER A 5 16.08 -45.32 -1.39
C SER A 5 15.48 -43.93 -1.17
N SER A 6 15.05 -43.30 -2.27
CA SER A 6 14.42 -41.97 -2.36
C SER A 6 13.20 -41.75 -1.47
N LEU A 7 12.64 -42.82 -0.88
CA LEU A 7 11.52 -42.76 0.04
C LEU A 7 11.89 -42.22 1.44
N THR A 8 13.16 -42.39 1.85
CA THR A 8 13.62 -41.94 3.19
C THR A 8 13.85 -40.43 3.27
N ALA A 9 14.23 -39.79 2.15
CA ALA A 9 14.38 -38.33 2.07
C ALA A 9 13.03 -37.60 2.04
N LEU A 10 12.00 -38.21 1.45
CA LEU A 10 10.65 -37.62 1.39
C LEU A 10 9.96 -37.62 2.77
N ILE A 11 10.17 -38.67 3.58
CA ILE A 11 9.58 -38.80 4.91
C ILE A 11 10.25 -37.82 5.90
N ALA A 12 11.56 -37.59 5.78
CA ALA A 12 12.27 -36.60 6.60
C ALA A 12 11.83 -35.16 6.32
N GLY A 13 11.51 -34.83 5.05
CA GLY A 13 11.01 -33.51 4.67
C GLY A 13 9.60 -33.19 5.17
N VAL A 14 8.72 -34.19 5.26
CA VAL A 14 7.34 -34.02 5.76
C VAL A 14 7.28 -33.94 7.29
N ILE A 15 8.18 -34.62 8.00
CA ILE A 15 8.25 -34.54 9.46
C ILE A 15 8.80 -33.18 9.93
N LEU A 16 9.74 -32.58 9.18
CA LEU A 16 10.30 -31.27 9.52
C LEU A 16 9.29 -30.12 9.33
N SER A 17 8.41 -30.21 8.33
CA SER A 17 7.35 -29.22 8.10
C SER A 17 6.20 -29.34 9.09
N ILE A 18 5.82 -30.55 9.54
CA ILE A 18 4.82 -30.74 10.60
C ILE A 18 5.34 -30.24 11.97
N LEU A 19 6.64 -30.39 12.25
CA LEU A 19 7.26 -29.88 13.48
C LEU A 19 7.38 -28.34 13.50
N LEU A 20 7.58 -27.69 12.35
CA LEU A 20 7.59 -26.22 12.26
C LEU A 20 6.19 -25.60 12.43
N ILE A 21 5.14 -26.24 11.89
CA ILE A 21 3.75 -25.79 12.06
C ILE A 21 3.30 -25.93 13.52
N SER A 22 3.71 -27.00 14.20
CA SER A 22 3.35 -27.23 15.61
C SER A 22 4.18 -26.41 16.62
N PHE A 23 5.35 -25.89 16.23
CA PHE A 23 6.11 -24.94 17.04
C PHE A 23 5.56 -23.50 16.95
N TRP A 24 4.93 -23.14 15.83
CA TRP A 24 4.27 -21.84 15.63
C TRP A 24 2.93 -21.75 16.39
N ALA A 25 2.17 -22.86 16.44
CA ALA A 25 0.86 -22.91 17.10
C ALA A 25 0.89 -22.89 18.65
N LYS A 26 2.07 -22.99 19.29
CA LYS A 26 2.18 -23.16 20.76
C LYS A 26 2.65 -21.93 21.55
N ARG A 27 2.91 -20.78 20.91
CA ARG A 27 3.35 -19.55 21.61
C ARG A 27 2.27 -18.50 21.90
N GLN A 28 1.01 -18.77 21.58
CA GLN A 28 -0.11 -17.83 21.81
C GLN A 28 -0.79 -17.93 23.20
N ALA A 29 -0.24 -18.67 24.15
CA ALA A 29 -0.85 -18.81 25.47
C ALA A 29 0.11 -18.42 26.58
N TRP A 30 0.06 -17.14 26.99
CA TRP A 30 0.12 -16.64 28.38
C TRP A 30 0.55 -15.17 28.38
N PHE A 31 -0.31 -14.27 28.87
CA PHE A 31 -0.05 -13.31 29.97
C PHE A 31 -1.39 -12.61 30.33
N PRO A 32 -1.73 -12.47 31.62
CA PRO A 32 -3.03 -11.93 32.06
C PRO A 32 -3.08 -10.40 32.02
N ALA A 33 -4.22 -9.86 31.60
CA ALA A 33 -4.55 -8.45 31.68
C ALA A 33 -4.82 -8.03 33.13
N THR A 34 -4.22 -6.92 33.56
CA THR A 34 -4.69 -6.16 34.74
C THR A 34 -5.11 -4.78 34.27
N ALA A 35 -6.39 -4.48 34.46
CA ALA A 35 -7.00 -3.21 34.12
C ALA A 35 -6.71 -2.17 35.21
N TYR A 36 -6.24 -0.98 34.81
CA TYR A 36 -6.31 0.22 35.64
C TYR A 36 -7.02 1.32 34.86
N LEU A 37 -8.11 1.82 35.46
CA LEU A 37 -8.89 2.96 35.00
C LEU A 37 -8.19 4.25 35.44
N HIS A 38 -7.99 5.19 34.52
CA HIS A 38 -7.74 6.59 34.86
C HIS A 38 -8.46 7.55 33.91
N GLU A 39 -9.02 8.60 34.51
CA GLU A 39 -9.84 9.65 33.91
C GLU A 39 -9.01 10.63 33.05
N PRO A 40 -9.63 11.33 32.06
CA PRO A 40 -8.90 12.15 31.10
C PRO A 40 -8.71 13.59 31.56
N SER A 41 -7.56 14.18 31.20
CA SER A 41 -7.25 15.61 31.36
C SER A 41 -6.98 16.27 30.01
N ALA A 42 -7.79 17.29 29.72
CA ALA A 42 -7.58 18.48 28.87
C ALA A 42 -7.04 18.32 27.43
N ALA A 43 -7.98 18.37 26.48
CA ALA A 43 -7.75 18.54 25.04
C ALA A 43 -7.14 19.90 24.67
N HIS A 44 -6.24 19.92 23.68
CA HIS A 44 -5.81 21.14 22.97
C HIS A 44 -6.46 21.16 21.59
N SER A 45 -7.25 22.21 21.32
CA SER A 45 -8.07 22.38 20.13
C SER A 45 -7.23 22.91 18.95
N TYR A 46 -7.19 22.14 17.86
CA TYR A 46 -6.74 22.61 16.55
C TYR A 46 -7.96 23.16 15.77
N LYS A 47 -7.85 24.39 15.23
CA LYS A 47 -8.88 25.03 14.41
C LYS A 47 -8.57 24.87 12.92
N ALA A 48 -9.48 24.23 12.19
CA ALA A 48 -9.45 24.20 10.73
C ALA A 48 -9.82 25.58 10.13
N PRO A 49 -9.27 25.99 8.97
CA PRO A 49 -9.62 27.24 8.32
C PRO A 49 -10.94 27.13 7.55
N SER A 50 -11.79 28.16 7.69
CA SER A 50 -13.04 28.33 6.94
C SER A 50 -12.78 28.82 5.52
N THR A 51 -13.36 28.16 4.51
CA THR A 51 -13.36 28.60 3.12
C THR A 51 -14.59 29.47 2.81
N SER A 52 -14.37 30.67 2.28
CA SER A 52 -15.43 31.49 1.67
C SER A 52 -15.30 31.41 0.14
N LEU A 53 -16.37 30.98 -0.53
CA LEU A 53 -16.49 30.97 -1.98
C LEU A 53 -16.57 32.41 -2.54
N GLY A 54 -15.72 32.68 -3.53
CA GLY A 54 -15.85 33.81 -4.45
C GLY A 54 -15.31 33.39 -5.81
N ALA A 55 -16.21 33.09 -6.74
CA ALA A 55 -15.88 32.73 -8.11
C ALA A 55 -15.69 33.99 -8.96
N THR A 56 -14.55 34.09 -9.65
CA THR A 56 -14.44 34.85 -10.90
C THR A 56 -13.62 34.05 -11.88
N ASP A 57 -14.27 33.69 -12.97
CA ASP A 57 -13.76 32.94 -14.11
C ASP A 57 -12.69 33.78 -14.82
N SER A 58 -11.47 33.28 -14.87
CA SER A 58 -10.34 33.86 -15.61
C SER A 58 -9.55 32.70 -16.16
N ALA A 59 -9.39 32.67 -17.49
CA ALA A 59 -8.69 31.63 -18.23
C ALA A 59 -7.36 31.29 -17.56
N VAL A 60 -7.31 30.10 -16.95
CA VAL A 60 -6.18 29.59 -16.18
C VAL A 60 -5.07 29.21 -17.17
N SER A 61 -4.01 30.00 -17.21
CA SER A 61 -2.71 29.54 -17.68
C SER A 61 -2.33 28.26 -16.90
N PRO A 62 -1.80 27.21 -17.54
CA PRO A 62 -1.46 25.97 -16.83
C PRO A 62 -0.54 26.31 -15.66
N ASP A 63 -1.02 25.96 -14.46
CA ASP A 63 -0.25 26.11 -13.25
C ASP A 63 1.03 25.28 -13.37
N PRO A 64 2.23 25.86 -13.22
CA PRO A 64 3.47 25.09 -13.28
C PRO A 64 3.60 24.09 -12.11
N ASP A 65 2.76 24.17 -11.08
CA ASP A 65 2.78 23.22 -9.97
C ASP A 65 1.57 22.27 -9.93
N LEU A 66 1.74 21.12 -10.58
CA LEU A 66 0.76 20.02 -10.57
C LEU A 66 0.42 19.52 -9.15
N THR A 67 1.18 19.85 -8.09
CA THR A 67 0.85 19.38 -6.73
C THR A 67 -0.55 19.80 -6.26
N ARG A 68 -1.11 20.89 -6.79
CA ARG A 68 -2.49 21.31 -6.47
C ARG A 68 -3.52 20.27 -6.86
N ASP A 69 -3.25 19.44 -7.88
CA ASP A 69 -4.16 18.40 -8.33
C ASP A 69 -4.37 17.32 -7.25
N ILE A 70 -3.43 17.14 -6.31
CA ILE A 70 -3.56 16.22 -5.18
C ILE A 70 -4.76 16.59 -4.29
N TYR A 71 -5.15 17.87 -4.28
CA TYR A 71 -6.24 18.36 -3.44
C TYR A 71 -7.63 18.21 -4.09
N ASN A 72 -7.73 17.70 -5.32
CA ASN A 72 -9.01 17.41 -5.97
C ASN A 72 -9.72 16.18 -5.36
N SER A 73 -10.83 15.74 -5.95
CA SER A 73 -11.61 14.58 -5.49
C SER A 73 -10.97 13.23 -5.82
N THR A 74 -9.98 13.19 -6.71
CA THR A 74 -9.29 11.98 -7.16
C THR A 74 -7.84 11.91 -6.71
N LEU A 75 -7.44 12.76 -5.75
CA LEU A 75 -6.12 12.79 -5.15
C LEU A 75 -4.99 12.96 -6.19
N GLY A 76 -5.24 13.69 -7.28
CA GLY A 76 -4.26 13.88 -8.35
C GLY A 76 -4.07 12.69 -9.30
N PHE A 77 -4.87 11.63 -9.15
CA PHE A 77 -5.01 10.56 -10.14
C PHE A 77 -6.17 10.89 -11.10
N GLU A 78 -6.26 10.20 -12.24
CA GLU A 78 -7.38 10.39 -13.16
C GLU A 78 -8.64 9.71 -12.63
N LYS A 79 -8.48 8.53 -12.02
CA LYS A 79 -9.56 7.83 -11.32
C LYS A 79 -9.09 7.10 -10.08
N ILE A 80 -10.05 6.87 -9.20
CA ILE A 80 -9.92 5.95 -8.06
C ILE A 80 -10.90 4.81 -8.27
N PHE A 81 -10.42 3.58 -8.13
CA PHE A 81 -11.24 2.37 -8.09
C PHE A 81 -11.21 1.76 -6.70
N VAL A 82 -12.36 1.29 -6.22
CA VAL A 82 -12.47 0.49 -5.00
C VAL A 82 -12.92 -0.91 -5.37
N VAL A 83 -12.09 -1.91 -5.05
CA VAL A 83 -12.43 -3.32 -5.21
C VAL A 83 -13.24 -3.78 -4.00
N SER A 84 -14.45 -4.28 -4.24
CA SER A 84 -15.36 -4.70 -3.16
C SER A 84 -16.32 -5.76 -3.64
N LEU A 85 -16.57 -6.81 -2.85
CA LEU A 85 -17.61 -7.78 -3.16
C LEU A 85 -19.00 -7.11 -3.15
N PRO A 86 -19.86 -7.33 -4.17
CA PRO A 86 -21.21 -6.78 -4.19
C PRO A 86 -22.07 -7.17 -2.98
N SER A 87 -21.82 -8.35 -2.41
CA SER A 87 -22.51 -8.85 -1.22
C SER A 87 -22.09 -8.13 0.08
N ARG A 88 -20.90 -7.50 0.12
CA ARG A 88 -20.35 -6.79 1.28
C ARG A 88 -20.87 -5.35 1.36
N THR A 89 -22.19 -5.24 1.42
CA THR A 89 -22.91 -3.96 1.56
C THR A 89 -22.46 -3.18 2.79
N ASP A 90 -22.11 -3.85 3.89
CA ASP A 90 -21.51 -3.27 5.08
C ASP A 90 -20.20 -2.51 4.80
N ARG A 91 -19.31 -3.11 3.99
CA ARG A 91 -18.04 -2.49 3.60
C ARG A 91 -18.23 -1.38 2.58
N ARG A 92 -19.13 -1.58 1.61
CA ARG A 92 -19.48 -0.56 0.62
C ARG A 92 -20.06 0.69 1.28
N ASP A 93 -21.01 0.53 2.20
CA ASP A 93 -21.57 1.66 2.96
C ASP A 93 -20.49 2.40 3.76
N SER A 94 -19.60 1.65 4.41
CA SER A 94 -18.48 2.20 5.19
C SER A 94 -17.53 3.04 4.34
N ILE A 95 -17.06 2.52 3.20
CA ILE A 95 -16.11 3.22 2.32
C ILE A 95 -16.76 4.39 1.57
N ILE A 96 -18.04 4.26 1.16
CA ILE A 96 -18.79 5.38 0.56
C ILE A 96 -18.86 6.55 1.54
N LEU A 97 -19.21 6.27 2.81
CA LEU A 97 -19.33 7.32 3.81
C LEU A 97 -17.97 7.95 4.13
N ALA A 98 -16.92 7.15 4.29
CA ALA A 98 -15.56 7.66 4.53
C ALA A 98 -15.07 8.55 3.37
N ALA A 99 -15.32 8.14 2.12
CA ALA A 99 -14.98 8.91 0.93
C ALA A 99 -15.76 10.22 0.85
N ALA A 100 -17.07 10.20 1.11
CA ALA A 100 -17.91 11.40 1.13
C ALA A 100 -17.44 12.41 2.18
N LEU A 101 -17.11 11.96 3.40
CA LEU A 101 -16.57 12.81 4.47
C LEU A 101 -15.18 13.38 4.12
N SER A 102 -14.45 12.74 3.21
CA SER A 102 -13.13 13.15 2.76
C SER A 102 -13.14 13.90 1.42
N ASN A 103 -14.32 14.12 0.81
CA ASN A 103 -14.46 14.60 -0.56
C ASN A 103 -13.61 13.80 -1.56
N ILE A 104 -13.70 12.46 -1.50
CA ILE A 104 -13.01 11.54 -2.40
C ILE A 104 -14.07 10.87 -3.30
N GLU A 105 -13.83 10.89 -4.60
CA GLU A 105 -14.68 10.25 -5.60
C GLU A 105 -14.00 8.98 -6.13
N PHE A 106 -14.76 7.90 -6.21
CA PHE A 106 -14.28 6.62 -6.72
C PHE A 106 -15.39 5.87 -7.48
N GLU A 107 -14.98 4.85 -8.22
CA GLU A 107 -15.90 3.89 -8.87
C GLU A 107 -15.64 2.48 -8.33
N PHE A 108 -16.69 1.69 -8.13
CA PHE A 108 -16.52 0.31 -7.69
C PHE A 108 -16.05 -0.58 -8.84
N ILE A 109 -15.16 -1.51 -8.51
CA ILE A 109 -14.89 -2.72 -9.27
C ILE A 109 -15.42 -3.89 -8.44
N ASP A 110 -16.38 -4.63 -9.00
CA ASP A 110 -16.98 -5.75 -8.29
C ASP A 110 -15.94 -6.84 -8.02
N GLY A 111 -15.85 -7.23 -6.75
CA GLY A 111 -15.13 -8.42 -6.31
C GLY A 111 -15.73 -9.67 -6.94
N VAL A 112 -14.89 -10.70 -7.11
CA VAL A 112 -15.28 -11.95 -7.76
C VAL A 112 -15.19 -13.08 -6.76
N ASP A 113 -16.26 -13.87 -6.65
CA ASP A 113 -16.22 -15.15 -5.95
C ASP A 113 -15.37 -16.12 -6.76
N GLY A 114 -14.23 -16.52 -6.19
CA GLY A 114 -13.27 -17.37 -6.87
C GLY A 114 -13.80 -18.76 -7.21
N SER A 115 -14.79 -19.27 -6.46
CA SER A 115 -15.43 -20.55 -6.74
C SER A 115 -16.17 -20.55 -8.08
N LEU A 116 -16.54 -19.37 -8.58
CA LEU A 116 -17.21 -19.17 -9.87
C LEU A 116 -16.24 -19.01 -11.04
N ILE A 117 -14.92 -18.95 -10.80
CA ILE A 117 -13.90 -18.78 -11.86
C ILE A 117 -13.59 -20.14 -12.48
N PRO A 118 -13.87 -20.36 -13.79
CA PRO A 118 -13.56 -21.61 -14.46
C PRO A 118 -12.04 -21.84 -14.59
N ASP A 119 -11.59 -23.09 -14.49
CA ASP A 119 -10.17 -23.42 -14.68
C ASP A 119 -9.62 -23.02 -16.05
N THR A 120 -10.47 -22.98 -17.08
CA THR A 120 -10.11 -22.65 -18.45
C THR A 120 -9.68 -21.20 -18.67
N VAL A 121 -9.98 -20.30 -17.72
CA VAL A 121 -9.62 -18.87 -17.82
C VAL A 121 -8.44 -18.48 -16.94
N ILE A 122 -7.93 -19.41 -16.14
CA ILE A 122 -6.76 -19.17 -15.28
C ILE A 122 -5.51 -19.29 -16.16
N PRO A 123 -4.64 -18.26 -16.22
CA PRO A 123 -3.36 -18.34 -16.90
C PRO A 123 -2.46 -19.31 -16.11
N SER A 124 -2.52 -20.60 -16.42
CA SER A 124 -1.75 -21.63 -15.72
C SER A 124 -0.82 -22.36 -16.70
N GLY A 125 0.44 -22.51 -16.31
CA GLY A 125 1.40 -23.34 -17.03
C GLY A 125 1.06 -24.83 -16.91
N PRO A 126 1.65 -25.70 -17.77
CA PRO A 126 1.30 -27.13 -17.88
C PRO A 126 1.47 -27.99 -16.60
N LYS A 127 2.06 -27.43 -15.54
CA LYS A 127 2.42 -28.12 -14.30
C LYS A 127 1.81 -27.51 -13.03
N GLN A 128 0.95 -26.49 -13.16
CA GLN A 128 0.35 -25.81 -12.02
C GLN A 128 -1.08 -26.29 -11.80
N GLY A 129 -1.40 -26.62 -10.55
CA GLY A 129 -2.77 -26.89 -10.11
C GLY A 129 -3.54 -25.59 -9.90
N ARG A 130 -4.86 -25.72 -9.75
CA ARG A 130 -5.75 -24.61 -9.40
C ARG A 130 -5.36 -24.04 -8.03
N LEU A 131 -5.18 -22.72 -7.94
CA LEU A 131 -5.03 -22.02 -6.66
C LEU A 131 -6.34 -22.10 -5.86
N PRO A 132 -6.30 -21.91 -4.53
CA PRO A 132 -7.54 -21.79 -3.75
C PRO A 132 -8.46 -20.69 -4.30
N ASP A 133 -9.76 -20.82 -4.11
CA ASP A 133 -10.75 -19.89 -4.68
C ASP A 133 -10.53 -18.46 -4.20
N ALA A 134 -10.18 -18.29 -2.94
CA ALA A 134 -9.87 -17.01 -2.31
C ALA A 134 -8.88 -16.11 -3.10
N PRO A 135 -7.60 -16.52 -3.30
CA PRO A 135 -6.65 -15.75 -4.10
C PRO A 135 -7.05 -15.64 -5.59
N LEU A 136 -7.82 -16.58 -6.14
CA LEU A 136 -8.35 -16.48 -7.50
C LEU A 136 -9.36 -15.33 -7.64
N GLY A 137 -10.30 -15.23 -6.69
CA GLY A 137 -11.28 -14.15 -6.63
C GLY A 137 -10.63 -12.78 -6.48
N CYS A 138 -9.68 -12.66 -5.55
CA CYS A 138 -8.85 -11.46 -5.38
C CYS A 138 -8.13 -11.07 -6.68
N TRP A 139 -7.34 -11.98 -7.25
CA TRP A 139 -6.65 -11.72 -8.53
C TRP A 139 -7.62 -11.26 -9.60
N ARG A 140 -8.75 -11.94 -9.79
CA ARG A 140 -9.67 -11.61 -10.86
C ARG A 140 -10.27 -10.21 -10.70
N ALA A 141 -10.63 -9.83 -9.47
CA ALA A 141 -11.15 -8.51 -9.17
C ALA A 141 -10.13 -7.40 -9.47
N HIS A 142 -8.89 -7.55 -9.00
CA HIS A 142 -7.82 -6.60 -9.30
C HIS A 142 -7.47 -6.56 -10.79
N MET A 143 -7.45 -7.69 -11.47
CA MET A 143 -7.23 -7.73 -12.92
C MET A 143 -8.37 -7.08 -13.70
N ASN A 144 -9.60 -7.05 -13.18
CA ASN A 144 -10.71 -6.28 -13.78
C ASN A 144 -10.47 -4.76 -13.65
N ALA A 145 -9.98 -4.29 -12.51
CA ALA A 145 -9.58 -2.89 -12.32
C ALA A 145 -8.46 -2.47 -13.29
N ILE A 146 -7.46 -3.34 -13.47
CA ILE A 146 -6.38 -3.14 -14.45
C ILE A 146 -6.94 -3.14 -15.88
N GLN A 147 -7.85 -4.05 -16.23
CA GLN A 147 -8.50 -4.07 -17.53
C GLN A 147 -9.28 -2.77 -17.80
N GLU A 148 -10.02 -2.25 -16.82
CA GLU A 148 -10.74 -0.99 -16.97
C GLU A 148 -9.80 0.20 -17.20
N THR A 149 -8.67 0.23 -16.50
CA THR A 149 -7.61 1.23 -16.72
C THR A 149 -7.12 1.23 -18.17
N VAL A 150 -6.84 0.05 -18.72
CA VAL A 150 -6.37 -0.11 -20.11
C VAL A 150 -7.49 0.20 -21.11
N ARG A 151 -8.67 -0.39 -20.91
CA ARG A 151 -9.81 -0.32 -21.84
C ARG A 151 -10.36 1.10 -21.99
N ARG A 152 -10.39 1.86 -20.90
CA ARG A 152 -10.82 3.26 -20.89
C ARG A 152 -9.71 4.25 -21.20
N ASN A 153 -8.47 3.76 -21.40
CA ASN A 153 -7.29 4.57 -21.66
C ASN A 153 -7.04 5.65 -20.59
N LEU A 154 -7.20 5.28 -19.31
CA LEU A 154 -6.99 6.17 -18.17
C LEU A 154 -5.49 6.36 -17.91
N GLY A 155 -5.04 7.60 -17.76
CA GLY A 155 -3.65 7.98 -17.58
C GLY A 155 -3.02 7.47 -16.30
N SER A 156 -3.73 7.55 -15.17
CA SER A 156 -3.32 6.96 -13.89
C SER A 156 -4.52 6.65 -13.01
N VAL A 157 -4.46 5.52 -12.30
CA VAL A 157 -5.55 5.05 -11.44
C VAL A 157 -5.00 4.62 -10.09
N LEU A 158 -5.61 5.08 -9.01
CA LEU A 158 -5.43 4.53 -7.66
C LEU A 158 -6.48 3.44 -7.43
N ILE A 159 -6.06 2.26 -7.01
CA ILE A 159 -6.90 1.09 -6.73
C ILE A 159 -6.81 0.82 -5.23
N LEU A 160 -7.95 0.78 -4.55
CA LEU A 160 -8.07 0.53 -3.11
C LEU A 160 -8.93 -0.72 -2.87
N GLU A 161 -8.64 -1.45 -1.79
CA GLU A 161 -9.55 -2.46 -1.22
C GLU A 161 -10.59 -1.79 -0.31
N ASP A 162 -11.74 -2.40 -0.08
CA ASP A 162 -12.86 -1.79 0.66
C ASP A 162 -12.65 -1.68 2.18
N ASP A 163 -11.68 -2.42 2.70
CA ASP A 163 -11.29 -2.46 4.10
C ASP A 163 -10.07 -1.60 4.41
N VAL A 164 -9.67 -0.67 3.54
CA VAL A 164 -8.70 0.37 3.90
C VAL A 164 -9.36 1.61 4.50
N ASP A 165 -8.56 2.41 5.17
CA ASP A 165 -8.90 3.75 5.65
C ASP A 165 -7.67 4.66 5.65
N TRP A 166 -7.88 5.95 5.84
CA TRP A 166 -6.82 6.96 5.76
C TRP A 166 -6.96 8.00 6.87
N ASP A 167 -5.87 8.75 7.10
CA ASP A 167 -5.88 9.90 7.99
C ASP A 167 -6.68 11.04 7.35
N VAL A 168 -7.40 11.84 8.14
CA VAL A 168 -8.10 13.05 7.64
C VAL A 168 -7.17 14.01 6.87
N ARG A 169 -5.84 13.92 7.10
CA ARG A 169 -4.77 14.69 6.44
C ARG A 169 -4.22 14.03 5.17
N ILE A 170 -4.90 13.03 4.59
CA ILE A 170 -4.39 12.24 3.44
C ILE A 170 -3.83 13.06 2.27
N ARG A 171 -4.40 14.23 1.98
CA ARG A 171 -3.92 15.12 0.90
C ARG A 171 -2.54 15.70 1.18
N ASP A 172 -2.26 16.09 2.42
CA ASP A 172 -0.95 16.60 2.81
C ASP A 172 0.09 15.47 2.79
N GLN A 173 -0.28 14.28 3.27
CA GLN A 173 0.59 13.12 3.19
C GLN A 173 0.91 12.73 1.74
N LEU A 174 -0.09 12.79 0.84
CA LEU A 174 0.11 12.53 -0.58
C LEU A 174 0.91 13.62 -1.29
N ARG A 175 0.81 14.88 -0.86
CA ARG A 175 1.70 15.96 -1.32
C ARG A 175 3.15 15.64 -0.99
N ASP A 176 3.43 15.24 0.24
CA ASP A 176 4.79 14.93 0.68
C ASP A 176 5.32 13.65 -0.01
N PHE A 177 4.45 12.66 -0.22
CA PHE A 177 4.74 11.50 -1.08
C PHE A 177 5.06 11.91 -2.53
N ALA A 178 4.29 12.84 -3.12
CA ALA A 178 4.51 13.30 -4.49
C ALA A 178 5.86 14.01 -4.66
N LEU A 179 6.22 14.89 -3.72
CA LEU A 179 7.53 15.54 -3.71
C LEU A 179 8.67 14.52 -3.58
N SER A 180 8.49 13.53 -2.69
CA SER A 180 9.43 12.43 -2.49
C SER A 180 9.59 11.56 -3.74
N SER A 181 8.48 11.19 -4.38
CA SER A 181 8.47 10.40 -5.63
C SER A 181 9.20 11.12 -6.76
N ARG A 182 8.96 12.43 -6.92
CA ARG A 182 9.70 13.26 -7.88
C ARG A 182 11.19 13.23 -7.60
N ALA A 183 11.62 13.43 -6.35
CA ALA A 183 13.04 13.40 -6.00
C ALA A 183 13.72 12.06 -6.31
N LEU A 184 13.02 10.94 -6.14
CA LEU A 184 13.54 9.61 -6.41
C LEU A 184 13.56 9.23 -7.90
N THR A 185 12.65 9.77 -8.73
CA THR A 185 12.41 9.26 -10.09
C THR A 185 12.56 10.30 -11.21
N GLN A 186 12.53 11.59 -10.90
CA GLN A 186 12.73 12.64 -11.90
C GLN A 186 14.21 12.97 -12.08
N PRO A 187 14.65 13.31 -13.31
CA PRO A 187 16.01 13.81 -13.50
C PRO A 187 16.22 15.15 -12.78
N LEU A 188 17.45 15.39 -12.34
CA LEU A 188 17.84 16.65 -11.71
C LEU A 188 17.76 17.81 -12.71
N ALA A 189 17.23 18.95 -12.27
CA ALA A 189 17.12 20.15 -13.11
C ALA A 189 18.49 20.70 -13.52
N SER A 190 19.49 20.63 -12.62
CA SER A 190 20.87 21.05 -12.88
C SER A 190 21.60 20.14 -13.87
N THR A 191 21.24 18.86 -13.89
CA THR A 191 21.93 17.80 -14.63
C THR A 191 20.92 16.78 -15.16
N PRO A 192 20.22 17.09 -16.29
CA PRO A 192 19.05 16.36 -16.81
C PRO A 192 19.21 14.86 -17.14
N LYS A 193 20.42 14.29 -16.98
CA LYS A 193 20.71 12.86 -17.19
C LYS A 193 21.07 12.12 -15.90
N SER A 194 20.95 12.78 -14.76
CA SER A 194 21.30 12.24 -13.44
C SER A 194 20.12 12.37 -12.49
N TYR A 195 20.15 11.57 -11.43
CA TYR A 195 19.10 11.46 -10.44
C TYR A 195 19.69 11.66 -9.04
N ALA A 196 18.85 12.07 -8.09
CA ALA A 196 19.26 12.20 -6.70
C ALA A 196 19.68 10.83 -6.12
N ASP A 197 18.89 9.79 -6.42
CA ASP A 197 19.29 8.40 -6.21
C ASP A 197 20.29 7.97 -7.30
N LYS A 198 21.55 7.77 -6.90
CA LYS A 198 22.63 7.33 -7.79
C LYS A 198 22.47 5.89 -8.30
N THR A 199 21.51 5.13 -7.78
CA THR A 199 21.18 3.77 -8.21
C THR A 199 19.96 3.72 -9.12
N PHE A 200 19.27 4.85 -9.35
CA PHE A 200 18.16 4.99 -10.29
C PHE A 200 18.68 5.37 -11.70
N PRO A 201 18.04 4.91 -12.81
CA PRO A 201 16.83 4.09 -12.91
C PRO A 201 17.04 2.59 -12.67
N ARG A 202 18.30 2.13 -12.77
CA ARG A 202 18.68 0.73 -12.58
C ARG A 202 20.02 0.67 -11.88
N PRO A 203 20.15 -0.09 -10.78
CA PRO A 203 21.45 -0.35 -10.20
C PRO A 203 22.36 -1.05 -11.22
N SER A 204 23.65 -0.74 -11.13
CA SER A 204 24.72 -1.39 -11.89
C SER A 204 25.68 -2.09 -10.93
N ASP A 205 26.59 -2.92 -11.42
CA ASP A 205 27.60 -3.55 -10.57
C ASP A 205 28.53 -2.53 -9.88
N ASN A 206 28.59 -1.29 -10.38
CA ASN A 206 29.34 -0.17 -9.78
C ASN A 206 28.47 0.74 -8.90
N SER A 207 27.18 0.45 -8.76
CA SER A 207 26.29 1.25 -7.92
C SER A 207 26.66 1.08 -6.43
N PRO A 208 26.53 2.14 -5.63
CA PRO A 208 26.78 2.06 -4.20
C PRO A 208 25.80 1.08 -3.54
N VAL A 209 26.31 0.29 -2.59
CA VAL A 209 25.51 -0.70 -1.83
C VAL A 209 24.49 -0.02 -0.92
N ALA A 210 24.83 1.17 -0.41
CA ALA A 210 23.95 2.02 0.38
C ALA A 210 24.04 3.46 -0.15
N VAL A 211 22.92 4.18 -0.13
CA VAL A 211 22.83 5.60 -0.46
C VAL A 211 22.35 6.36 0.77
N PRO A 212 22.83 7.60 0.99
CA PRO A 212 22.34 8.43 2.08
C PRO A 212 20.86 8.75 1.87
N ASP A 213 20.16 8.95 2.99
CA ASP A 213 18.78 9.42 2.95
C ASP A 213 18.72 10.85 2.42
N ILE A 214 17.67 11.13 1.64
CA ILE A 214 17.32 12.47 1.19
C ILE A 214 16.26 12.98 2.17
N HIS A 215 16.38 14.22 2.64
CA HIS A 215 15.38 14.78 3.55
C HIS A 215 14.33 15.58 2.76
N LEU A 216 13.04 15.44 3.12
CA LEU A 216 11.95 16.17 2.45
C LEU A 216 12.13 17.70 2.48
N ASN A 217 12.75 18.23 3.54
CA ASN A 217 13.02 19.65 3.68
C ASN A 217 14.26 20.14 2.90
N ASP A 218 14.99 19.22 2.28
CA ASP A 218 16.22 19.47 1.51
C ASP A 218 16.22 18.65 0.20
N LEU A 219 15.08 18.66 -0.51
CA LEU A 219 14.97 17.98 -1.79
C LEU A 219 15.75 18.72 -2.88
N PRO A 220 16.49 17.99 -3.73
CA PRO A 220 17.13 18.61 -4.89
C PRO A 220 16.08 19.02 -5.92
N ALA A 221 16.35 20.12 -6.65
CA ALA A 221 15.49 20.54 -7.73
C ALA A 221 15.50 19.52 -8.89
N THR A 222 14.32 19.03 -9.25
CA THR A 222 14.12 18.10 -10.37
C THR A 222 13.45 18.78 -11.55
N ILE A 223 13.53 18.17 -12.74
CA ILE A 223 12.73 18.60 -13.89
C ILE A 223 11.25 18.47 -13.53
N ALA A 224 10.51 19.57 -13.73
CA ALA A 224 9.09 19.64 -13.41
C ALA A 224 8.30 18.56 -14.18
N PRO A 225 7.42 17.80 -13.49
CA PRO A 225 6.60 16.80 -14.15
C PRO A 225 5.58 17.45 -15.07
N GLN A 226 5.16 16.72 -16.09
CA GLN A 226 4.25 17.21 -17.13
C GLN A 226 2.87 16.57 -17.08
N LYS A 227 2.74 15.37 -16.50
CA LYS A 227 1.49 14.60 -16.56
C LYS A 227 0.85 14.32 -15.21
N SER A 228 1.68 14.13 -14.18
CA SER A 228 1.19 13.72 -12.87
C SER A 228 1.86 14.51 -11.76
N PRO A 229 1.10 14.89 -10.71
CA PRO A 229 1.70 15.45 -9.51
C PRO A 229 2.77 14.54 -8.91
N TYR A 230 2.73 13.23 -9.14
CA TYR A 230 3.65 12.28 -8.54
C TYR A 230 4.95 12.06 -9.33
N GLY A 231 5.13 12.75 -10.47
CA GLY A 231 6.22 12.50 -11.41
C GLY A 231 5.76 11.70 -12.63
N ASP A 232 6.61 11.65 -13.66
CA ASP A 232 6.32 11.03 -14.96
C ASP A 232 7.04 9.68 -15.15
N ASN A 233 7.93 9.30 -14.22
CA ASN A 233 8.85 8.15 -14.35
C ASN A 233 8.59 7.02 -13.34
N TRP A 234 7.33 6.82 -12.94
CA TRP A 234 6.90 5.72 -12.10
C TRP A 234 5.99 4.76 -12.88
N ASP A 235 6.01 3.48 -12.51
CA ASP A 235 5.09 2.47 -13.05
C ASP A 235 4.05 2.06 -11.99
N LEU A 236 4.44 1.90 -10.73
CA LEU A 236 3.49 1.56 -9.65
C LEU A 236 3.80 2.30 -8.35
N PHE A 237 2.77 2.69 -7.62
CA PHE A 237 2.88 3.11 -6.23
C PHE A 237 2.17 2.11 -5.32
N TRP A 238 2.82 1.66 -4.26
CA TRP A 238 2.23 0.79 -3.25
C TRP A 238 1.96 1.61 -1.99
N LEU A 239 0.75 2.16 -1.86
CA LEU A 239 0.40 3.18 -0.87
C LEU A 239 -0.32 2.61 0.36
N GLY A 240 -0.88 1.40 0.23
CA GLY A 240 -1.49 0.63 1.31
C GLY A 240 -1.00 -0.81 1.27
N HIS A 241 -0.35 -1.24 2.34
CA HIS A 241 0.26 -2.57 2.47
C HIS A 241 0.32 -2.99 3.94
N CYS A 242 0.46 -4.29 4.20
CA CYS A 242 0.67 -4.84 5.55
C CYS A 242 2.14 -4.83 5.96
N GLY A 243 3.05 -4.82 4.99
CA GLY A 243 4.48 -4.92 5.20
C GLY A 243 5.24 -4.65 3.93
N MET A 244 6.45 -4.12 4.10
CA MET A 244 7.36 -3.76 3.04
C MET A 244 8.77 -3.67 3.64
N HIS A 245 9.78 -4.10 2.90
CA HIS A 245 11.17 -3.88 3.29
C HIS A 245 11.77 -2.70 2.56
N PHE A 246 12.73 -2.02 3.20
CA PHE A 246 13.64 -1.16 2.45
C PHE A 246 14.42 -1.99 1.43
N PRO A 247 14.87 -1.36 0.32
CA PRO A 247 15.64 -2.08 -0.67
C PRO A 247 16.85 -2.80 -0.06
N PHE A 248 16.88 -4.13 -0.11
CA PHE A 248 17.94 -4.95 0.49
C PHE A 248 19.30 -4.59 -0.12
N THR A 249 20.35 -4.59 0.69
CA THR A 249 21.70 -4.18 0.27
C THR A 249 22.24 -4.97 -0.93
N GLU A 250 21.88 -6.24 -1.01
CA GLU A 250 22.30 -7.20 -2.03
C GLU A 250 21.42 -7.19 -3.29
N SER A 251 20.26 -6.52 -3.25
CA SER A 251 19.36 -6.46 -4.39
C SER A 251 19.99 -5.63 -5.51
N LYS A 252 20.26 -6.27 -6.65
CA LYS A 252 20.82 -5.64 -7.85
C LYS A 252 19.76 -5.05 -8.79
N ALA A 253 18.48 -5.36 -8.57
CA ALA A 253 17.39 -4.93 -9.43
C ALA A 253 16.73 -3.62 -8.94
N ILE A 254 16.74 -3.39 -7.63
CA ILE A 254 15.95 -2.33 -6.99
C ILE A 254 16.85 -1.17 -6.59
N PRO A 255 16.58 0.07 -7.06
CA PRO A 255 17.27 1.27 -6.59
C PRO A 255 17.10 1.47 -5.07
N LYS A 256 18.03 2.19 -4.45
CA LYS A 256 18.24 2.25 -3.00
C LYS A 256 17.81 3.57 -2.38
N GLY A 257 17.44 4.57 -3.18
CA GLY A 257 17.07 5.89 -2.72
C GLY A 257 15.91 5.87 -1.74
N ARG A 258 16.01 6.73 -0.73
CA ARG A 258 14.97 6.95 0.29
C ARG A 258 14.81 8.44 0.53
N VAL A 259 13.56 8.89 0.67
CA VAL A 259 13.23 10.22 1.18
C VAL A 259 12.63 10.06 2.57
N VAL A 260 13.20 10.75 3.55
CA VAL A 260 12.88 10.60 4.98
C VAL A 260 12.42 11.94 5.55
N TYR A 261 11.35 11.91 6.35
CA TYR A 261 10.85 13.09 7.05
C TYR A 261 10.08 12.72 8.31
N THR A 262 10.03 13.67 9.25
CA THR A 262 9.26 13.55 10.47
C THR A 262 7.94 14.29 10.30
N GLU A 263 6.83 13.66 10.69
CA GLU A 263 5.51 14.27 10.67
C GLU A 263 4.58 13.71 11.75
N GLU A 264 3.64 14.53 12.22
CA GLU A 264 2.73 14.19 13.29
C GLU A 264 1.72 13.11 12.91
N THR A 265 1.53 12.82 11.62
CA THR A 265 0.55 11.80 11.17
C THR A 265 1.02 10.37 11.39
N VAL A 266 2.33 10.17 11.59
CA VAL A 266 2.94 8.87 11.84
C VAL A 266 2.88 8.57 13.34
N PRO A 267 2.35 7.42 13.79
CA PRO A 267 2.43 7.02 15.19
C PRO A 267 3.87 6.86 15.70
N GLN A 268 4.07 6.93 17.00
CA GLN A 268 5.33 6.52 17.61
C GLN A 268 5.66 5.05 17.33
N THR A 269 6.94 4.70 17.34
CA THR A 269 7.43 3.38 16.86
C THR A 269 6.81 2.22 17.61
N GLN A 270 6.48 2.33 18.90
CA GLN A 270 5.82 1.25 19.63
C GLN A 270 4.40 0.94 19.11
N HIS A 271 3.72 1.91 18.50
CA HIS A 271 2.38 1.76 17.94
C HIS A 271 2.37 1.25 16.50
N LEU A 272 3.49 1.27 15.79
CA LEU A 272 3.51 0.81 14.40
C LEU A 272 3.27 -0.69 14.30
N TRP A 273 2.43 -1.10 13.37
CA TRP A 273 2.14 -2.49 13.05
C TRP A 273 2.63 -2.81 11.64
N THR A 274 3.22 -3.99 11.48
CA THR A 274 3.61 -4.54 10.18
C THR A 274 3.69 -6.06 10.25
N LEU A 275 3.54 -6.71 9.11
CA LEU A 275 3.83 -8.15 8.92
C LEU A 275 5.29 -8.43 8.53
N SER A 276 6.07 -7.40 8.18
CA SER A 276 7.49 -7.56 7.85
C SER A 276 8.34 -7.66 9.11
N ASP A 277 9.22 -8.65 9.15
CA ASP A 277 10.19 -8.85 10.24
C ASP A 277 11.58 -9.03 9.61
N PRO A 278 12.57 -8.16 9.92
CA PRO A 278 12.51 -7.04 10.87
C PRO A 278 11.57 -5.90 10.46
N ASN A 279 11.14 -5.09 11.44
CA ASN A 279 10.44 -3.82 11.16
C ASN A 279 11.47 -2.72 10.90
N ASP A 280 11.79 -2.51 9.63
CA ASP A 280 12.83 -1.58 9.20
C ASP A 280 12.66 -0.15 9.72
N ILE A 281 11.43 0.37 9.80
CA ILE A 281 11.16 1.72 10.31
C ILE A 281 11.49 1.81 11.80
N LYS A 282 10.96 0.87 12.61
CA LYS A 282 11.19 0.86 14.07
C LYS A 282 12.67 0.72 14.42
N GLU A 283 13.42 -0.03 13.62
CA GLU A 283 14.83 -0.31 13.89
C GLU A 283 15.77 0.80 13.45
N GLN A 284 15.41 1.56 12.41
CA GLN A 284 16.34 2.50 11.76
C GLN A 284 16.02 3.97 12.03
N TYR A 285 14.79 4.31 12.43
CA TYR A 285 14.34 5.70 12.52
C TYR A 285 13.63 6.02 13.84
N PRO A 286 13.67 7.30 14.28
CA PRO A 286 12.95 7.72 15.48
C PRO A 286 11.43 7.75 15.26
N ASN A 287 10.69 7.96 16.36
CA ASN A 287 9.25 8.22 16.34
C ASN A 287 8.87 9.27 15.29
N HIS A 288 7.65 9.17 14.77
CA HIS A 288 7.07 10.11 13.80
C HIS A 288 7.77 10.16 12.44
N THR A 289 8.58 9.16 12.09
CA THR A 289 9.30 9.15 10.80
C THR A 289 8.52 8.43 9.71
N ARG A 290 8.33 9.11 8.57
CA ARG A 290 7.87 8.50 7.31
C ARG A 290 9.04 8.38 6.33
N VAL A 291 9.05 7.28 5.58
CA VAL A 291 10.07 6.99 4.56
C VAL A 291 9.40 6.60 3.26
N VAL A 292 9.71 7.32 2.18
CA VAL A 292 9.32 7.00 0.81
C VAL A 292 10.52 6.37 0.10
N HIS A 293 10.33 5.20 -0.53
CA HIS A 293 11.42 4.45 -1.11
C HIS A 293 10.97 3.52 -2.25
N HIS A 294 11.92 2.85 -2.90
CA HIS A 294 11.61 1.82 -3.90
C HIS A 294 11.01 0.57 -3.24
N ALA A 295 9.95 0.02 -3.84
CA ALA A 295 9.22 -1.11 -3.25
C ALA A 295 10.04 -2.41 -3.30
N GLN A 296 10.14 -3.10 -2.17
CA GLN A 296 10.73 -4.44 -2.06
C GLN A 296 10.02 -5.24 -0.96
N ASP A 297 9.74 -6.50 -1.24
CA ASP A 297 9.11 -7.47 -0.34
C ASP A 297 7.73 -7.03 0.19
N GLY A 298 6.91 -6.48 -0.70
CA GLY A 298 5.57 -6.00 -0.36
C GLY A 298 4.57 -7.11 -0.06
N ILE A 299 3.71 -6.88 0.95
CA ILE A 299 2.66 -7.79 1.42
C ILE A 299 1.33 -7.03 1.49
N CYS A 300 0.24 -7.65 1.02
CA CYS A 300 -1.10 -7.06 0.87
C CYS A 300 -1.18 -5.95 -0.19
N SER A 301 -2.34 -5.80 -0.84
CA SER A 301 -2.58 -4.84 -1.93
C SER A 301 -3.65 -3.78 -1.60
N GLY A 302 -3.80 -3.46 -0.31
CA GLY A 302 -4.87 -2.57 0.18
C GLY A 302 -4.97 -1.23 -0.56
N GLY A 303 -3.85 -0.68 -1.03
CA GLY A 303 -3.86 0.47 -1.93
C GLY A 303 -2.65 0.53 -2.84
N TYR A 304 -2.86 0.62 -4.16
CA TYR A 304 -1.78 0.82 -5.12
C TYR A 304 -2.26 1.62 -6.33
N ALA A 305 -1.35 2.37 -6.96
CA ALA A 305 -1.63 3.13 -8.16
C ALA A 305 -0.82 2.62 -9.35
N VAL A 306 -1.38 2.72 -10.55
CA VAL A 306 -0.72 2.38 -11.81
C VAL A 306 -0.91 3.48 -12.84
N THR A 307 0.09 3.69 -13.69
CA THR A 307 -0.08 4.47 -14.94
C THR A 307 -0.75 3.61 -16.01
N GLN A 308 -1.29 4.22 -17.07
CA GLN A 308 -1.81 3.48 -18.23
C GLN A 308 -0.80 2.45 -18.76
N LYS A 309 0.45 2.91 -18.96
CA LYS A 309 1.56 2.10 -19.45
C LYS A 309 1.80 0.90 -18.52
N SER A 310 1.86 1.17 -17.22
CA SER A 310 2.06 0.13 -16.22
C SER A 310 0.89 -0.85 -16.16
N ALA A 311 -0.36 -0.38 -16.26
CA ALA A 311 -1.54 -1.24 -16.29
C ALA A 311 -1.49 -2.25 -17.45
N ARG A 312 -0.97 -1.85 -18.63
CA ARG A 312 -0.73 -2.78 -19.75
C ARG A 312 0.35 -3.82 -19.42
N ASN A 313 1.41 -3.41 -18.73
CA ASN A 313 2.45 -4.32 -18.27
C ASN A 313 1.93 -5.29 -17.20
N VAL A 314 1.17 -4.81 -16.21
CA VAL A 314 0.51 -5.65 -15.21
C VAL A 314 -0.46 -6.62 -15.89
N LEU A 315 -1.22 -6.18 -16.88
CA LEU A 315 -2.12 -7.06 -17.65
C LEU A 315 -1.35 -8.18 -18.36
N TYR A 316 -0.20 -7.85 -18.97
CA TYR A 316 0.67 -8.84 -19.61
C TYR A 316 1.28 -9.80 -18.59
N GLU A 317 1.90 -9.26 -17.54
CA GLU A 317 2.65 -10.02 -16.56
C GLU A 317 1.72 -10.88 -15.69
N LEU A 318 0.68 -10.30 -15.11
CA LEU A 318 -0.19 -10.97 -14.14
C LEU A 318 -1.45 -11.58 -14.77
N GLY A 319 -1.79 -11.17 -16.00
CA GLY A 319 -2.99 -11.64 -16.69
C GLY A 319 -2.74 -12.65 -17.80
N LEU A 320 -1.53 -12.70 -18.37
CA LEU A 320 -1.21 -13.61 -19.49
C LEU A 320 -0.08 -14.60 -19.20
N LYS A 321 0.70 -14.39 -18.13
CA LYS A 321 1.68 -15.39 -17.64
C LYS A 321 1.11 -16.14 -16.43
N ASP A 322 1.80 -17.22 -16.07
CA ASP A 322 1.45 -18.11 -14.96
C ASP A 322 1.02 -17.35 -13.69
N MET A 323 -0.20 -17.65 -13.25
CA MET A 323 -0.79 -17.25 -11.98
C MET A 323 -0.60 -18.37 -10.97
N ASN A 324 0.49 -18.30 -10.21
CA ASN A 324 0.93 -19.34 -9.27
C ASN A 324 1.08 -18.86 -7.83
N ALA A 325 0.64 -17.64 -7.54
CA ALA A 325 0.64 -17.04 -6.21
C ALA A 325 -0.54 -16.07 -6.05
N ALA A 326 -0.77 -15.61 -4.82
CA ALA A 326 -1.73 -14.55 -4.54
C ALA A 326 -1.35 -13.23 -5.24
N TYR A 327 -2.34 -12.36 -5.47
CA TYR A 327 -2.16 -11.15 -6.29
C TYR A 327 -1.06 -10.22 -5.77
N ASP A 328 -0.99 -10.02 -4.46
CA ASP A 328 0.05 -9.21 -3.79
C ASP A 328 1.46 -9.77 -4.03
N ILE A 329 1.64 -11.10 -3.95
CA ILE A 329 2.91 -11.75 -4.27
C ILE A 329 3.28 -11.58 -5.76
N LEU A 330 2.30 -11.68 -6.65
CA LEU A 330 2.53 -11.42 -8.07
C LEU A 330 2.91 -9.96 -8.32
N LEU A 331 2.30 -9.01 -7.59
CA LEU A 331 2.60 -7.58 -7.65
C LEU A 331 3.98 -7.25 -7.10
N ARG A 332 4.40 -7.93 -6.02
CA ARG A 332 5.77 -7.91 -5.51
C ARG A 332 6.75 -8.33 -6.59
N TRP A 333 6.54 -9.48 -7.23
CA TRP A 333 7.45 -9.95 -8.28
C TRP A 333 7.46 -9.04 -9.50
N PHE A 334 6.33 -8.42 -9.84
CA PHE A 334 6.29 -7.36 -10.84
C PHE A 334 7.24 -6.22 -10.46
N CYS A 335 7.21 -5.72 -9.22
CA CYS A 335 8.11 -4.67 -8.77
C CYS A 335 9.58 -5.08 -8.65
N GLU A 336 9.84 -6.33 -8.26
CA GLU A 336 11.19 -6.84 -8.00
C GLU A 336 11.91 -7.36 -9.24
N ASN A 337 11.27 -7.34 -10.42
CA ASN A 337 11.72 -8.11 -11.59
C ASN A 337 11.88 -9.61 -11.28
N GLY A 338 11.11 -10.10 -10.31
CA GLY A 338 11.15 -11.46 -9.79
C GLY A 338 10.26 -12.43 -10.56
N GLY A 339 10.38 -13.72 -10.25
CA GLY A 339 9.66 -14.80 -10.91
C GLY A 339 10.42 -15.41 -12.10
N GLU A 340 10.02 -16.62 -12.49
CA GLU A 340 10.56 -17.32 -13.66
C GLU A 340 9.44 -17.63 -14.67
N PRO A 341 9.52 -17.12 -15.92
CA PRO A 341 10.51 -16.16 -16.41
C PRO A 341 10.34 -14.78 -15.76
N SER A 342 11.43 -14.01 -15.70
CA SER A 342 11.48 -12.64 -15.15
C SER A 342 10.33 -11.76 -15.68
N ARG A 343 9.75 -10.96 -14.77
CA ARG A 343 8.58 -10.08 -15.03
C ARG A 343 8.92 -8.68 -15.55
N GLY A 344 10.19 -8.45 -15.91
CA GLY A 344 10.68 -7.18 -16.40
C GLY A 344 10.95 -6.15 -15.30
N HIS A 345 11.61 -5.06 -15.68
CA HIS A 345 11.97 -3.98 -14.77
C HIS A 345 10.89 -2.89 -14.75
N HIS A 346 10.38 -2.56 -13.57
CA HIS A 346 9.35 -1.55 -13.36
C HIS A 346 9.73 -0.61 -12.22
N HIS A 347 9.38 0.66 -12.31
CA HIS A 347 9.66 1.65 -11.28
C HIS A 347 8.55 1.67 -10.24
N CYS A 348 8.70 0.86 -9.20
CA CYS A 348 7.79 0.83 -8.08
C CYS A 348 8.31 1.64 -6.89
N LEU A 349 7.47 2.52 -6.34
CA LEU A 349 7.70 3.19 -5.06
C LEU A 349 6.66 2.78 -4.03
N THR A 350 7.00 2.96 -2.78
CA THR A 350 6.14 2.73 -1.61
C THR A 350 6.44 3.77 -0.54
N VAL A 351 5.68 3.74 0.53
CA VAL A 351 5.81 4.62 1.69
C VAL A 351 5.54 3.86 2.97
N GLN A 352 6.42 4.03 3.96
CA GLN A 352 6.31 3.38 5.27
C GLN A 352 6.29 4.42 6.40
N PRO A 353 5.34 4.35 7.35
CA PRO A 353 4.14 3.49 7.34
C PRO A 353 3.23 3.75 6.12
N PRO A 354 2.26 2.86 5.80
CA PRO A 354 1.36 3.05 4.66
C PRO A 354 0.46 4.29 4.84
N LEU A 355 -0.02 4.85 3.74
CA LEU A 355 -1.00 5.96 3.72
C LEU A 355 -2.44 5.47 3.83
N PHE A 356 -2.70 4.29 3.26
CA PHE A 356 -3.96 3.58 3.35
C PHE A 356 -3.78 2.38 4.28
N GLY A 357 -4.21 2.53 5.53
CA GLY A 357 -4.09 1.51 6.57
C GLY A 357 -5.27 0.55 6.56
N ILE A 358 -5.06 -0.67 7.07
CA ILE A 358 -6.14 -1.67 7.18
C ILE A 358 -7.10 -1.24 8.27
N HIS A 359 -8.39 -1.22 7.93
CA HIS A 359 -9.49 -0.98 8.83
C HIS A 359 -10.21 -2.27 9.19
N LEU A 360 -10.21 -2.58 10.47
CA LEU A 360 -10.93 -3.71 11.05
C LEU A 360 -12.14 -3.17 11.81
N PRO A 361 -13.39 -3.46 11.39
CA PRO A 361 -14.57 -3.07 12.15
C PRO A 361 -14.72 -3.91 13.43
N ALA A 362 -15.50 -3.44 14.41
CA ALA A 362 -15.82 -4.25 15.59
C ALA A 362 -16.79 -5.38 15.22
N GLN A 363 -16.29 -6.61 15.13
CA GLN A 363 -17.06 -7.78 14.67
C GLN A 363 -16.37 -9.10 15.05
N PRO A 364 -17.01 -10.27 14.86
CA PRO A 364 -16.31 -11.55 14.89
C PRO A 364 -15.17 -11.58 13.87
N LYS A 365 -14.00 -12.09 14.24
CA LYS A 365 -12.83 -12.16 13.35
C LYS A 365 -13.10 -12.95 12.07
N SER A 366 -14.00 -13.93 12.12
CA SER A 366 -14.45 -14.68 10.94
C SER A 366 -15.12 -13.81 9.87
N HIS A 367 -15.54 -12.58 10.17
CA HIS A 367 -16.15 -11.64 9.21
C HIS A 367 -15.12 -10.69 8.56
N ASN A 368 -13.83 -10.84 8.90
CA ASN A 368 -12.74 -10.02 8.37
C ASN A 368 -12.42 -10.30 6.93
N SER A 369 -12.83 -11.45 6.42
CA SER A 369 -12.60 -11.83 5.04
C SER A 369 -13.58 -12.93 4.69
N ASP A 370 -14.18 -12.82 3.51
CA ASP A 370 -14.98 -13.90 2.92
C ASP A 370 -14.08 -14.95 2.26
N ILE A 371 -12.76 -14.73 2.25
CA ILE A 371 -11.79 -15.52 1.49
C ILE A 371 -10.63 -16.05 2.36
N SER A 372 -10.56 -15.72 3.65
CA SER A 372 -9.51 -16.22 4.54
C SER A 372 -9.99 -16.36 5.98
N ASP A 373 -9.46 -17.35 6.69
CA ASP A 373 -9.71 -17.53 8.12
C ASP A 373 -8.82 -16.61 8.95
N HIS A 374 -9.43 -15.84 9.85
CA HIS A 374 -8.75 -14.93 10.78
C HIS A 374 -8.89 -15.38 12.24
N GLY A 375 -9.27 -16.64 12.44
CA GLY A 375 -9.42 -17.28 13.75
C GLY A 375 -10.73 -16.93 14.45
N GLU A 376 -10.85 -17.45 15.66
CA GLU A 376 -12.04 -17.27 16.50
C GLU A 376 -11.97 -16.00 17.36
N GLY A 377 -13.14 -15.55 17.81
CA GLY A 377 -13.29 -14.45 18.75
C GLY A 377 -13.77 -13.15 18.13
N PHE A 378 -13.91 -12.13 18.98
CA PHE A 378 -14.35 -10.80 18.59
C PHE A 378 -13.14 -9.86 18.50
N GLN A 379 -13.12 -9.00 17.49
CA GLN A 379 -12.11 -7.96 17.37
C GLN A 379 -12.71 -6.60 17.69
N GLU A 380 -11.89 -5.74 18.30
CA GLU A 380 -12.23 -4.33 18.45
C GLU A 380 -12.03 -3.58 17.14
N LYS A 381 -12.76 -2.48 16.99
CA LYS A 381 -12.63 -1.60 15.83
C LYS A 381 -11.27 -0.91 15.87
N LYS A 382 -10.48 -0.99 14.80
CA LYS A 382 -9.20 -0.27 14.68
C LYS A 382 -8.82 0.01 13.24
N THR A 383 -7.96 1.00 13.04
CA THR A 383 -7.25 1.23 11.79
C THR A 383 -5.76 1.19 12.08
N GLU A 384 -5.03 0.30 11.40
CA GLU A 384 -3.60 0.15 11.64
C GLU A 384 -2.81 1.36 11.10
N ASN A 385 -1.82 1.83 11.87
CA ASN A 385 -0.88 2.90 11.51
C ASN A 385 -1.47 4.29 11.21
N VAL A 386 -2.78 4.51 11.41
CA VAL A 386 -3.45 5.79 11.13
C VAL A 386 -3.90 6.46 12.43
N ARG A 387 -3.41 7.68 12.71
CA ARG A 387 -3.71 8.43 13.94
C ARG A 387 -5.12 9.02 13.96
N TYR A 388 -5.51 9.80 12.95
CA TYR A 388 -6.86 10.35 12.85
C TYR A 388 -7.62 9.68 11.71
N SER A 389 -7.99 8.41 11.92
CA SER A 389 -8.69 7.60 10.94
C SER A 389 -10.09 8.17 10.67
N VAL A 390 -10.44 8.30 9.39
CA VAL A 390 -11.77 8.77 8.96
C VAL A 390 -12.85 7.81 9.45
N LYS A 391 -12.70 6.50 9.22
CA LYS A 391 -13.68 5.49 9.65
C LYS A 391 -13.82 5.45 11.17
N MET A 392 -12.76 5.69 11.93
CA MET A 392 -12.81 5.76 13.40
C MET A 392 -13.45 7.05 13.92
N ASN A 393 -13.46 8.13 13.12
CA ASN A 393 -13.98 9.45 13.49
C ASN A 393 -15.31 9.85 12.79
N ILE A 394 -15.99 8.93 12.09
CA ILE A 394 -17.24 9.20 11.33
C ILE A 394 -18.25 10.04 12.11
N GLN A 395 -18.48 9.72 13.39
CA GLN A 395 -19.50 10.42 14.18
C GLN A 395 -19.16 11.89 14.42
N ALA A 396 -17.88 12.21 14.65
CA ALA A 396 -17.42 13.59 14.83
C ALA A 396 -17.49 14.36 13.50
N LEU A 397 -17.03 13.73 12.42
CA LEU A 397 -17.01 14.32 11.09
C LEU A 397 -18.43 14.61 10.55
N LEU A 398 -19.39 13.71 10.75
CA LEU A 398 -20.80 13.92 10.38
C LEU A 398 -21.44 15.14 11.06
N LYS A 399 -20.97 15.48 12.27
CA LYS A 399 -21.44 16.66 13.01
C LYS A 399 -20.70 17.94 12.61
N GLY A 400 -19.78 17.88 11.65
CA GLY A 400 -18.87 18.97 11.31
C GLY A 400 -17.87 19.29 12.42
N GLY A 401 -17.65 18.36 13.35
CA GLY A 401 -16.73 18.54 14.46
C GLY A 401 -15.26 18.39 14.03
N THR A 402 -14.38 19.11 14.72
CA THR A 402 -12.92 19.02 14.55
C THR A 402 -12.22 18.36 15.74
N ASP A 403 -12.98 17.97 16.76
CA ASP A 403 -12.47 17.24 17.93
C ASP A 403 -12.43 15.74 17.58
N LEU A 404 -11.31 15.34 16.98
CA LEU A 404 -11.09 13.98 16.48
C LEU A 404 -10.33 13.17 17.53
N VAL A 405 -10.72 11.92 17.68
CA VAL A 405 -10.00 10.95 18.52
C VAL A 405 -8.74 10.53 17.79
N ASP A 406 -7.59 10.71 18.43
CA ASP A 406 -6.33 10.09 18.03
C ASP A 406 -6.34 8.61 18.44
N GLN A 407 -6.14 7.71 17.48
CA GLN A 407 -6.05 6.27 17.70
C GLN A 407 -4.72 5.86 18.34
N PHE A 408 -3.67 6.66 18.16
CA PHE A 408 -2.33 6.40 18.67
C PHE A 408 -1.72 7.69 19.24
N PRO A 409 -2.28 8.22 20.35
CA PRO A 409 -1.73 9.38 21.01
C PRO A 409 -0.30 9.10 21.48
N ASP A 410 0.51 10.15 21.51
CA ASP A 410 1.89 10.06 21.94
C ASP A 410 1.95 9.70 23.43
N VAL A 411 2.87 8.80 23.78
CA VAL A 411 3.19 8.48 25.16
C VAL A 411 4.49 9.19 25.55
N ASP A 412 4.50 9.71 26.78
CA ASP A 412 5.65 10.41 27.37
C ASP A 412 6.81 9.49 27.73
#